data_AF-A0A1Z8WRF7-F1
#
_entry.id   AF-A0A1Z8WRF7-F1
#
_cell.length_a   1.000
_cell.length_b   1.000
_cell.length_c   1.000
_cell.angle_alpha   90.00
_cell.angle_beta   90.00
_cell.angle_gamma   90.00
#
_symmetry.space_group_name_H-M   'P 1'
#
loop_
_entity.id
_entity.type
_entity.pdbx_description
1 polymer ?
#
loop_
_entity_poly.entity_id
_entity_poly.type
_entity_poly.pdbx_seq_one_letter_code
_entity_poly.pdbx_strand_id
1 'polypeptide(L)'
;MAIETLQTLSYNNDSQGWPSFYTYYPDYMIGMNSFFYSFKGGNLYRHNTNTLRNNYYGVQGSSSITGVFNPKPTLDIKLFKTMSLESDASWTATNIKTDLNSGSMLNTYFEQKEGEWFTFIRSKSDTVNWKLRSANGLGSATIVAGPANATVITFTEPFGSILSIGDAIYAKTTPELVGYVTAMSGTTITVDASAQGAYIPVQGDFILSYKNSVAESHGVLGYYMEFTLTNDNTTPVELFSVGSDIMKSYP
;
A
#
# COMPACT_ATOMS: atom_id res chain seq x y z
N MET A 1 -13.98 -19.25 -5.46
CA MET A 1 -14.10 -19.84 -4.11
C MET A 1 -13.09 -19.15 -3.23
N ALA A 2 -13.53 -18.43 -2.20
CA ALA A 2 -12.62 -18.00 -1.16
C ALA A 2 -12.05 -19.28 -0.53
N ILE A 3 -10.73 -19.44 -0.56
CA ILE A 3 -10.08 -20.47 0.26
C ILE A 3 -10.37 -20.05 1.69
N GLU A 4 -11.26 -20.77 2.37
CA GLU A 4 -11.42 -20.62 3.81
C GLU A 4 -10.10 -21.05 4.43
N THR A 5 -9.28 -20.06 4.79
CA THR A 5 -8.13 -20.29 5.65
C THR A 5 -8.70 -20.65 7.02
N LEU A 6 -8.76 -21.95 7.32
CA LEU A 6 -9.03 -22.41 8.68
C LEU A 6 -8.06 -21.70 9.62
N GLN A 7 -8.52 -21.29 10.80
CA GLN A 7 -7.65 -20.68 11.82
C GLN A 7 -8.09 -21.18 13.19
N THR A 8 -7.13 -21.36 14.09
CA THR A 8 -7.41 -21.54 15.51
C THR A 8 -7.41 -20.17 16.17
N LEU A 9 -8.50 -19.81 16.84
CA LEU A 9 -8.64 -18.55 17.56
C LEU A 9 -8.58 -18.80 19.06
N SER A 10 -7.95 -17.90 19.82
CA SER A 10 -8.02 -17.91 21.29
C SER A 10 -8.73 -16.67 21.82
N TYR A 11 -9.70 -16.90 22.70
CA TYR A 11 -10.43 -15.83 23.37
C TYR A 11 -9.63 -15.31 24.56
N ASN A 12 -9.53 -14.00 24.68
CA ASN A 12 -8.95 -13.34 25.85
C ASN A 12 -10.09 -12.70 26.66
N ASN A 13 -10.21 -13.11 27.93
CA ASN A 13 -11.21 -12.57 28.85
C ASN A 13 -11.00 -11.09 29.17
N ASP A 14 -9.76 -10.64 29.25
CA ASP A 14 -9.44 -9.24 29.59
C ASP A 14 -9.78 -8.30 28.43
N SER A 15 -9.47 -8.72 27.20
CA SER A 15 -9.82 -7.98 25.98
C SER A 15 -11.26 -8.22 25.50
N GLN A 16 -11.99 -9.14 26.15
CA GLN A 16 -13.33 -9.58 25.76
C GLN A 16 -13.48 -9.90 24.26
N GLY A 17 -12.47 -10.57 23.69
CA GLY A 17 -12.40 -10.77 22.24
C GLY A 17 -11.40 -11.85 21.83
N TRP A 18 -11.17 -11.96 20.52
CA TRP A 18 -10.27 -12.94 19.92
C TRP A 18 -9.00 -12.25 19.37
N PRO A 19 -8.04 -11.88 20.22
CA PRO A 19 -6.88 -11.10 19.79
C PRO A 19 -5.81 -11.94 19.08
N SER A 20 -5.84 -13.27 19.20
CA SER A 20 -4.79 -14.14 18.66
C SER A 20 -5.35 -15.18 17.69
N PHE A 21 -4.67 -15.26 16.55
CA PHE A 21 -5.03 -16.09 15.41
C PHE A 21 -3.83 -16.98 15.10
N TYR A 22 -4.04 -18.29 15.08
CA TYR A 22 -3.02 -19.27 14.81
C TYR A 22 -3.32 -20.02 13.52
N THR A 23 -2.28 -20.24 12.72
CA THR A 23 -2.32 -21.01 11.47
C THR A 23 -2.10 -22.51 11.67
N TYR A 24 -1.89 -22.94 12.92
CA TYR A 24 -1.77 -24.34 13.31
C TYR A 24 -3.06 -24.85 13.95
N TYR A 25 -3.33 -26.15 13.79
CA TYR A 25 -4.61 -26.76 14.18
C TYR A 25 -4.39 -27.89 15.18
N PRO A 26 -4.36 -27.61 16.50
CA PRO A 26 -4.32 -28.64 17.52
C PRO A 26 -5.67 -29.36 17.62
N ASP A 27 -5.65 -30.61 18.07
CA ASP A 27 -6.87 -31.35 18.42
C ASP A 27 -7.33 -30.98 19.84
N TYR A 28 -6.37 -30.67 20.74
CA TYR A 28 -6.64 -30.18 22.09
C TYR A 28 -5.49 -29.28 22.59
N MET A 29 -5.79 -28.30 23.44
CA MET A 29 -4.84 -27.34 24.01
C MET A 29 -5.02 -27.26 25.52
N ILE A 30 -3.93 -27.31 26.29
CA ILE A 30 -3.98 -27.22 27.75
C ILE A 30 -2.72 -26.58 28.33
N GLY A 31 -2.91 -25.75 29.36
CA GLY A 31 -1.82 -25.23 30.19
C GLY A 31 -1.62 -26.11 31.43
N MET A 32 -0.38 -26.49 31.74
CA MET A 32 -0.04 -27.25 32.95
C MET A 32 1.38 -26.90 33.43
N ASN A 33 1.53 -26.64 34.74
CA ASN A 33 2.82 -26.30 35.37
C ASN A 33 3.60 -25.19 34.63
N SER A 34 2.91 -24.08 34.32
CA SER A 34 3.48 -22.92 33.60
C SER A 34 3.96 -23.20 32.16
N PHE A 35 3.64 -24.38 31.61
CA PHE A 35 3.89 -24.70 30.21
C PHE A 35 2.59 -24.85 29.44
N PHE A 36 2.67 -24.51 28.16
CA PHE A 36 1.59 -24.69 27.21
C PHE A 36 1.80 -25.94 26.36
N TYR A 37 0.77 -26.78 26.29
CA TYR A 37 0.78 -28.04 25.55
C TYR A 37 -0.35 -28.09 24.53
N SER A 38 -0.10 -28.78 23.43
CA SER A 38 -1.13 -29.18 22.48
C SER A 38 -1.01 -30.65 22.08
N PHE A 39 -2.15 -31.22 21.70
CA PHE A 39 -2.24 -32.56 21.15
C PHE A 39 -2.50 -32.47 19.65
N LYS A 40 -1.75 -33.24 18.84
CA LYS A 40 -2.01 -33.37 17.41
C LYS A 40 -1.76 -34.79 16.92
N GLY A 41 -2.79 -35.43 16.39
CA GLY A 41 -2.71 -36.80 15.86
C GLY A 41 -2.26 -37.81 16.92
N GLY A 42 -2.71 -37.62 18.17
CA GLY A 42 -2.31 -38.46 19.32
C GLY A 42 -0.95 -38.13 19.94
N ASN A 43 -0.15 -37.25 19.33
CA ASN A 43 1.14 -36.83 19.87
C ASN A 43 1.01 -35.56 20.74
N LEU A 44 1.80 -35.51 21.81
CA LEU A 44 1.89 -34.36 22.71
C LEU A 44 3.02 -33.43 22.26
N TYR A 45 2.71 -32.14 22.13
CA TYR A 45 3.65 -31.08 21.79
C TYR A 45 3.73 -30.07 22.92
N ARG A 46 4.95 -29.73 23.33
CA ARG A 46 5.22 -28.64 24.26
C ARG A 46 5.61 -27.40 23.45
N HIS A 47 5.00 -26.27 23.78
CA HIS A 47 5.27 -25.00 23.10
C HIS A 47 6.40 -24.22 23.78
N ASN A 48 6.97 -23.25 23.05
CA ASN A 48 8.04 -22.35 23.50
C ASN A 48 9.38 -23.05 23.84
N THR A 49 9.62 -24.26 23.33
CA THR A 49 10.86 -25.02 23.57
C THR A 49 11.77 -25.15 22.35
N ASN A 50 11.28 -24.85 21.15
CA ASN A 50 12.02 -25.07 19.91
C ASN A 50 13.01 -23.92 19.66
N THR A 51 14.16 -24.25 19.06
CA THR A 51 15.12 -23.27 18.55
C THR A 51 14.59 -22.56 17.29
N LEU A 52 13.89 -23.31 16.44
CA LEU A 52 13.21 -22.80 15.24
C LEU A 52 11.85 -22.20 15.61
N ARG A 53 11.71 -20.87 15.48
CA ARG A 53 10.46 -20.14 15.72
C ARG A 53 9.45 -20.35 14.60
N ASN A 54 8.17 -20.14 14.93
CA ASN A 54 7.02 -20.33 14.02
C ASN A 54 6.88 -21.73 13.40
N ASN A 55 7.53 -22.75 13.97
CA ASN A 55 7.37 -24.13 13.52
C ASN A 55 6.40 -24.89 14.42
N TYR A 56 5.29 -25.34 13.83
CA TYR A 56 4.24 -26.08 14.52
C TYR A 56 3.99 -27.41 13.81
N TYR A 57 4.19 -28.51 14.52
CA TYR A 57 4.00 -29.88 14.01
C TYR A 57 4.81 -30.18 12.74
N GLY A 58 6.02 -29.60 12.62
CA GLY A 58 6.90 -29.77 11.46
C GLY A 58 6.63 -28.81 10.29
N VAL A 59 5.59 -27.98 10.39
CA VAL A 59 5.25 -26.98 9.37
C VAL A 59 5.79 -25.61 9.78
N GLN A 60 6.59 -25.00 8.90
CA GLN A 60 7.10 -23.64 9.11
C GLN A 60 6.03 -22.61 8.73
N GLY A 61 5.73 -21.69 9.65
CA GLY A 61 4.85 -20.55 9.44
C GLY A 61 5.59 -19.22 9.50
N SER A 62 4.83 -18.15 9.29
CA SER A 62 5.22 -16.75 9.46
C SER A 62 4.35 -16.09 10.53
N SER A 63 4.86 -15.06 11.18
CA SER A 63 4.10 -14.20 12.07
C SER A 63 3.48 -13.05 11.29
N SER A 64 2.27 -12.63 11.67
CA SER A 64 1.63 -11.43 11.13
C SER A 64 0.97 -10.63 12.25
N ILE A 65 1.11 -9.30 12.21
CA ILE A 65 0.47 -8.37 13.12
C ILE A 65 -0.34 -7.39 12.29
N THR A 66 -1.63 -7.27 12.58
CA THR A 66 -2.49 -6.24 11.98
C THR A 66 -2.84 -5.22 13.05
N GLY A 67 -2.58 -3.95 12.75
CA GLY A 67 -2.86 -2.83 13.62
C GLY A 67 -3.59 -1.71 12.89
N VAL A 68 -4.13 -0.77 13.65
CA VAL A 68 -4.81 0.41 13.11
C VAL A 68 -4.29 1.67 13.79
N PHE A 69 -3.73 2.58 13.00
CA PHE A 69 -3.50 3.95 13.45
C PHE A 69 -4.78 4.76 13.31
N ASN A 70 -5.34 5.18 14.45
CA ASN A 70 -6.48 6.09 14.49
C ASN A 70 -6.31 7.15 15.61
N PRO A 71 -5.21 7.92 15.62
CA PRO A 71 -5.08 9.01 16.59
C PRO A 71 -6.17 10.05 16.30
N LYS A 72 -6.78 10.64 17.33
CA LYS A 72 -7.87 11.63 17.18
C LYS A 72 -8.96 11.15 16.20
N PRO A 73 -9.86 10.24 16.62
CA PRO A 73 -10.91 9.66 15.76
C PRO A 73 -11.98 10.65 15.26
N THR A 74 -11.76 11.96 15.41
CA THR A 74 -12.62 13.05 14.94
C THR A 74 -12.67 13.15 13.40
N LEU A 75 -13.60 13.99 12.89
CA LEU A 75 -13.93 14.24 11.47
C LEU A 75 -12.79 14.76 10.56
N ASP A 76 -11.55 14.74 11.01
CA ASP A 76 -10.40 15.24 10.25
C ASP A 76 -9.73 14.11 9.46
N ILE A 77 -9.52 14.36 8.17
CA ILE A 77 -8.69 13.52 7.31
C ILE A 77 -7.23 13.70 7.73
N LYS A 78 -6.49 12.59 7.80
CA LYS A 78 -5.08 12.55 8.22
C LYS A 78 -4.21 12.14 7.05
N LEU A 79 -2.99 12.64 7.05
CA LEU A 79 -1.93 12.22 6.15
C LEU A 79 -0.87 11.48 6.97
N PHE A 80 -0.63 10.24 6.57
CA PHE A 80 0.37 9.37 7.16
C PHE A 80 1.57 9.27 6.22
N LYS A 81 2.76 9.66 6.70
CA LYS A 81 3.94 9.81 5.85
C LYS A 81 4.98 8.73 6.05
N THR A 82 5.12 8.26 7.28
CA THR A 82 6.23 7.40 7.71
C THR A 82 5.70 6.24 8.55
N MET A 83 6.53 5.23 8.71
CA MET A 83 6.36 4.20 9.72
C MET A 83 7.70 3.97 10.39
N SER A 84 7.70 3.86 11.71
CA SER A 84 8.84 3.42 12.50
C SER A 84 8.50 2.14 13.23
N LEU A 85 9.47 1.23 13.33
CA LEU A 85 9.37 0.00 14.09
C LEU A 85 10.49 -0.03 15.12
N GLU A 86 10.11 -0.11 16.39
CA GLU A 86 11.03 -0.40 17.47
C GLU A 86 11.13 -1.93 17.59
N SER A 87 12.08 -2.51 16.87
CA SER A 87 12.25 -3.96 16.76
C SER A 87 13.71 -4.34 16.56
N ASP A 88 14.10 -5.51 17.04
CA ASP A 88 15.41 -6.11 16.80
C ASP A 88 15.57 -6.67 15.37
N ALA A 89 14.48 -6.76 14.59
CA ALA A 89 14.50 -7.19 13.21
C ALA A 89 13.55 -6.36 12.33
N SER A 90 13.83 -6.32 11.02
CA SER A 90 12.91 -5.71 10.05
C SER A 90 11.63 -6.54 9.91
N TRP A 91 10.48 -5.87 9.88
CA TRP A 91 9.20 -6.49 9.49
C TRP A 91 8.77 -5.98 8.13
N THR A 92 8.16 -6.85 7.33
CA THR A 92 7.64 -6.46 6.00
C THR A 92 6.22 -5.94 6.14
N ALA A 93 5.98 -4.69 5.72
CA ALA A 93 4.63 -4.13 5.62
C ALA A 93 3.94 -4.63 4.34
N THR A 94 3.02 -5.59 4.47
CA THR A 94 2.34 -6.24 3.33
C THR A 94 1.03 -5.59 2.95
N ASN A 95 0.38 -4.91 3.89
CA ASN A 95 -0.86 -4.18 3.66
C ASN A 95 -0.79 -2.82 4.35
N ILE A 96 -1.09 -1.75 3.60
CA ILE A 96 -1.23 -0.39 4.11
C ILE A 96 -2.43 0.20 3.42
N LYS A 97 -3.50 0.37 4.18
CA LYS A 97 -4.79 0.75 3.62
C LYS A 97 -5.45 1.81 4.48
N THR A 98 -6.02 2.79 3.82
CA THR A 98 -6.96 3.74 4.42
C THR A 98 -8.31 3.62 3.71
N ASP A 99 -9.28 4.42 4.14
CA ASP A 99 -10.57 4.53 3.46
C ASP A 99 -10.51 5.28 2.12
N LEU A 100 -9.47 6.12 1.89
CA LEU A 100 -9.36 6.95 0.69
C LEU A 100 -8.33 6.42 -0.33
N ASN A 101 -7.23 5.82 0.14
CA ASN A 101 -6.19 5.30 -0.73
C ASN A 101 -5.41 4.13 -0.08
N SER A 102 -4.44 3.60 -0.83
CA SER A 102 -3.56 2.53 -0.36
C SER A 102 -2.11 2.94 -0.56
N GLY A 103 -1.29 2.47 0.38
CA GLY A 103 0.13 2.67 0.39
C GLY A 103 0.88 1.44 -0.06
N SER A 104 2.16 1.63 -0.33
CA SER A 104 3.15 0.59 -0.50
C SER A 104 4.41 1.00 0.23
N MET A 105 5.05 0.01 0.85
CA MET A 105 6.31 0.14 1.55
C MET A 105 7.12 -1.10 1.24
N LEU A 106 8.18 -0.94 0.45
CA LEU A 106 9.08 -2.04 0.15
C LEU A 106 10.01 -2.25 1.35
N ASN A 107 10.26 -3.52 1.70
CA ASN A 107 11.20 -3.87 2.77
C ASN A 107 12.61 -3.25 2.54
N THR A 108 13.00 -3.06 1.28
CA THR A 108 14.28 -2.44 0.91
C THR A 108 14.40 -0.95 1.25
N TYR A 109 13.31 -0.30 1.66
CA TYR A 109 13.33 1.11 2.07
C TYR A 109 13.49 1.31 3.58
N PHE A 110 13.51 0.22 4.35
CA PHE A 110 13.79 0.31 5.77
C PHE A 110 15.27 0.62 6.00
N GLU A 111 15.51 1.72 6.71
CA GLU A 111 16.83 2.13 7.16
C GLU A 111 16.83 2.18 8.68
N GLN A 112 17.85 1.62 9.31
CA GLN A 112 18.00 1.71 10.76
C GLN A 112 18.48 3.12 11.14
N LYS A 113 17.70 3.83 11.96
CA LYS A 113 17.98 5.17 12.46
C LYS A 113 17.77 5.17 13.96
N GLU A 114 18.81 5.54 14.71
CA GLU A 114 18.78 5.62 16.18
C GLU A 114 18.32 4.32 16.89
N GLY A 115 18.48 3.16 16.24
CA GLY A 115 18.06 1.86 16.76
C GLY A 115 16.65 1.44 16.33
N GLU A 116 15.88 2.33 15.72
CA GLU A 116 14.57 2.03 15.13
C GLU A 116 14.68 1.78 13.62
N TRP A 117 13.78 0.96 13.10
CA TRP A 117 13.65 0.76 11.65
C TRP A 117 12.69 1.79 11.08
N PHE A 118 13.19 2.68 10.23
CA PHE A 118 12.43 3.79 9.66
C PHE A 118 12.21 3.62 8.16
N THR A 119 11.04 4.00 7.67
CA THR A 119 10.71 4.02 6.24
C THR A 119 9.58 5.01 5.95
N PHE A 120 9.49 5.45 4.70
CA PHE A 120 8.43 6.32 4.19
C PHE A 120 7.33 5.50 3.51
N ILE A 121 6.12 6.05 3.48
CA ILE A 121 4.96 5.47 2.79
C ILE A 121 4.83 6.10 1.41
N ARG A 122 4.71 5.28 0.36
CA ARG A 122 4.37 5.76 -0.99
C ARG A 122 2.97 5.31 -1.39
N SER A 123 2.30 6.09 -2.22
CA SER A 123 1.06 5.72 -2.87
C SER A 123 1.31 4.54 -3.79
N LYS A 124 0.39 3.59 -3.85
CA LYS A 124 0.50 2.47 -4.79
C LYS A 124 0.33 2.95 -6.24
N SER A 125 1.15 2.43 -7.17
CA SER A 125 1.15 2.80 -8.60
C SER A 125 -0.08 2.31 -9.36
N ASP A 126 -0.79 1.33 -8.82
CA ASP A 126 -1.68 0.48 -9.64
C ASP A 126 -3.13 0.98 -9.69
N THR A 127 -3.46 2.04 -8.97
CA THR A 127 -4.85 2.53 -8.87
C THR A 127 -4.94 4.00 -9.26
N VAL A 128 -5.50 4.27 -10.44
CA VAL A 128 -5.88 5.61 -10.86
C VAL A 128 -7.18 6.00 -10.17
N ASN A 129 -7.12 6.96 -9.24
CA ASN A 129 -8.29 7.50 -8.57
C ASN A 129 -8.51 8.96 -8.99
N TRP A 130 -9.57 9.19 -9.78
CA TRP A 130 -9.95 10.50 -10.32
C TRP A 130 -10.44 11.51 -9.26
N LYS A 131 -10.67 11.05 -8.02
CA LYS A 131 -11.02 11.94 -6.90
C LYS A 131 -9.80 12.58 -6.23
N LEU A 132 -8.59 12.13 -6.57
CA LEU A 132 -7.35 12.65 -6.02
C LEU A 132 -6.86 13.86 -6.83
N ARG A 133 -6.08 14.73 -6.17
CA ARG A 133 -5.49 15.95 -6.77
C ARG A 133 -4.45 15.69 -7.87
N SER A 134 -4.03 14.43 -8.06
CA SER A 134 -3.12 14.03 -9.12
C SER A 134 -3.77 14.06 -10.51
N ALA A 135 -5.10 14.10 -10.59
CA ALA A 135 -5.85 14.24 -11.83
C ALA A 135 -6.11 15.72 -12.14
N ASN A 136 -5.68 16.18 -13.32
CA ASN A 136 -5.85 17.56 -13.76
C ASN A 136 -6.37 17.60 -15.20
N GLY A 137 -7.41 18.39 -15.47
CA GLY A 137 -7.91 18.61 -16.83
C GLY A 137 -7.05 19.61 -17.60
N LEU A 138 -6.63 19.26 -18.81
CA LEU A 138 -5.87 20.16 -19.69
C LEU A 138 -6.77 20.90 -20.69
N GLY A 139 -7.93 20.33 -21.02
CA GLY A 139 -8.90 20.89 -21.97
C GLY A 139 -9.09 20.02 -23.20
N SER A 140 -9.88 20.51 -24.15
CA SER A 140 -10.15 19.80 -25.41
C SER A 140 -9.00 19.97 -26.41
N ALA A 141 -8.64 18.89 -27.10
CA ALA A 141 -7.63 18.88 -28.14
C ALA A 141 -8.07 19.68 -29.36
N THR A 142 -7.35 20.76 -29.70
CA THR A 142 -7.62 21.61 -30.86
C THR A 142 -7.11 20.97 -32.14
N ILE A 143 -5.92 20.37 -32.09
CA ILE A 143 -5.30 19.63 -33.20
C ILE A 143 -4.62 18.39 -32.60
N VAL A 144 -4.78 17.25 -33.26
CA VAL A 144 -3.99 16.05 -33.00
C VAL A 144 -3.30 15.65 -34.30
N ALA A 145 -1.97 15.53 -34.28
CA ALA A 145 -1.17 15.22 -35.47
C ALA A 145 0.04 14.34 -35.12
N GLY A 146 0.67 13.76 -36.15
CA GLY A 146 1.87 12.93 -36.00
C GLY A 146 1.59 11.42 -35.91
N PRO A 147 2.66 10.61 -35.90
CA PRO A 147 2.55 9.16 -35.78
C PRO A 147 2.20 8.74 -34.35
N ALA A 148 1.67 7.52 -34.16
CA ALA A 148 1.24 7.04 -32.85
C ALA A 148 2.34 7.12 -31.76
N ASN A 149 3.60 6.87 -32.11
CA ASN A 149 4.74 6.94 -31.19
C ASN A 149 5.22 8.37 -30.85
N ALA A 150 4.69 9.39 -31.52
CA ALA A 150 4.99 10.80 -31.29
C ALA A 150 3.76 11.65 -31.64
N THR A 151 2.63 11.35 -30.99
CA THR A 151 1.37 12.07 -31.23
C THR A 151 1.45 13.44 -30.56
N VAL A 152 1.30 14.49 -31.35
CA VAL A 152 1.32 15.89 -30.90
C VAL A 152 -0.12 16.37 -30.74
N ILE A 153 -0.44 16.80 -29.52
CA ILE A 153 -1.74 17.37 -29.15
C ILE A 153 -1.54 18.86 -28.87
N THR A 154 -2.28 19.69 -29.59
CA THR A 154 -2.26 21.15 -29.45
C THR A 154 -3.52 21.63 -28.76
N PHE A 155 -3.37 22.53 -27.80
CA PHE A 155 -4.44 23.21 -27.08
C PHE A 155 -4.54 24.67 -27.50
N THR A 156 -5.71 25.26 -27.30
CA THR A 156 -5.94 26.69 -27.57
C THR A 156 -5.22 27.57 -26.55
N GLU A 157 -5.30 27.20 -25.28
CA GLU A 157 -4.70 27.93 -24.16
C GLU A 157 -3.43 27.24 -23.68
N PRO A 158 -2.45 27.99 -23.16
CA PRO A 158 -1.26 27.39 -22.61
C PRO A 158 -1.59 26.64 -21.32
N PHE A 159 -1.06 25.44 -21.15
CA PHE A 159 -1.11 24.76 -19.86
C PHE A 159 -0.03 25.37 -18.95
N GLY A 160 -0.42 25.72 -17.73
CA GLY A 160 0.49 26.28 -16.72
C GLY A 160 1.49 25.25 -16.18
N SER A 161 2.02 25.48 -14.98
CA SER A 161 2.98 24.57 -14.31
C SER A 161 2.37 23.24 -13.79
N ILE A 162 1.19 22.88 -14.28
CA ILE A 162 0.42 21.73 -13.80
C ILE A 162 0.89 20.41 -14.42
N LEU A 163 1.58 20.48 -15.56
CA LEU A 163 2.01 19.31 -16.33
C LEU A 163 3.54 19.16 -16.28
N SER A 164 4.01 17.92 -16.18
CA SER A 164 5.42 17.54 -16.21
C SER A 164 5.69 16.47 -17.26
N ILE A 165 6.92 16.41 -17.79
CA ILE A 165 7.35 15.31 -18.68
C ILE A 165 7.29 14.00 -17.88
N GLY A 166 6.71 12.96 -18.47
CA GLY A 166 6.46 11.67 -17.82
C GLY A 166 5.07 11.51 -17.17
N ASP A 167 4.24 12.56 -17.16
CA ASP A 167 2.85 12.44 -16.69
C ASP A 167 2.03 11.57 -17.66
N ALA A 168 1.08 10.80 -17.13
CA ALA A 168 0.17 9.99 -17.93
C ALA A 168 -0.95 10.85 -18.49
N ILE A 169 -1.31 10.64 -19.75
CA ILE A 169 -2.36 11.36 -20.47
C ILE A 169 -3.51 10.43 -20.76
N TYR A 170 -4.72 10.92 -20.51
CA TYR A 170 -5.98 10.26 -20.80
C TYR A 170 -6.82 11.14 -21.70
N ALA A 171 -7.66 10.53 -22.53
CA ALA A 171 -8.59 11.23 -23.42
C ALA A 171 -10.03 10.75 -23.22
N LYS A 172 -10.99 11.51 -23.77
CA LYS A 172 -12.45 11.35 -23.68
C LYS A 172 -13.05 11.73 -22.32
N THR A 173 -14.38 11.76 -22.29
CA THR A 173 -15.17 11.97 -21.06
C THR A 173 -15.17 10.75 -20.13
N THR A 174 -14.98 9.56 -20.69
CA THR A 174 -14.63 8.34 -19.96
C THR A 174 -13.14 8.09 -20.17
N PRO A 175 -12.27 8.41 -19.20
CA PRO A 175 -10.84 8.49 -19.42
C PRO A 175 -10.23 7.16 -19.91
N GLU A 176 -9.66 7.17 -21.11
CA GLU A 176 -8.86 6.07 -21.67
C GLU A 176 -7.39 6.49 -21.76
N LEU A 177 -6.48 5.60 -21.38
CA LEU A 177 -5.05 5.89 -21.37
C LEU A 177 -4.56 6.12 -22.81
N VAL A 178 -3.97 7.27 -23.06
CA VAL A 178 -3.29 7.59 -24.31
C VAL A 178 -1.83 7.19 -24.23
N GLY A 179 -1.15 7.59 -23.17
CA GLY A 179 0.30 7.38 -23.04
C GLY A 179 0.95 8.33 -22.06
N TYR A 180 2.27 8.46 -22.15
CA TYR A 180 3.05 9.36 -21.29
C TYR A 180 3.57 10.57 -22.08
N VAL A 181 3.66 11.73 -21.41
CA VAL A 181 4.24 12.94 -22.02
C VAL A 181 5.74 12.77 -22.25
N THR A 182 6.18 12.87 -23.50
CA THR A 182 7.59 12.79 -23.89
C THR A 182 8.21 14.16 -24.12
N ALA A 183 7.41 15.12 -24.59
CA ALA A 183 7.83 16.51 -24.76
C ALA A 183 6.65 17.46 -24.55
N MET A 184 6.94 18.70 -24.17
CA MET A 184 5.92 19.74 -24.01
C MET A 184 6.47 21.12 -24.38
N SER A 185 5.59 21.97 -24.88
CA SER A 185 5.75 23.41 -25.07
C SER A 185 4.48 24.10 -24.58
N GLY A 186 4.47 25.41 -24.41
CA GLY A 186 3.38 26.12 -23.71
C GLY A 186 1.95 25.68 -24.09
N THR A 187 1.69 25.39 -25.37
CA THR A 187 0.37 24.96 -25.88
C THR A 187 0.35 23.57 -26.50
N THR A 188 1.48 22.84 -26.53
CA THR A 188 1.55 21.53 -27.19
C THR A 188 2.18 20.46 -26.30
N ILE A 189 1.61 19.27 -26.32
CA ILE A 189 2.20 18.08 -25.68
C ILE A 189 2.47 17.04 -26.74
N THR A 190 3.57 16.31 -26.59
CA THR A 190 3.88 15.12 -27.39
C THR A 190 3.77 13.91 -26.47
N VAL A 191 3.02 12.90 -26.92
CA VAL A 191 2.77 11.67 -26.19
C VAL A 191 3.10 10.47 -27.05
N ASP A 192 3.58 9.41 -26.41
CA ASP A 192 3.70 8.09 -27.05
C ASP A 192 2.41 7.30 -26.83
N ALA A 193 1.59 7.22 -27.88
CA ALA A 193 0.33 6.48 -27.92
C ALA A 193 0.47 5.14 -28.68
N SER A 194 1.69 4.58 -28.77
CA SER A 194 1.95 3.32 -29.47
C SER A 194 1.82 2.06 -28.59
N ALA A 195 1.64 2.23 -27.28
CA ALA A 195 1.52 1.11 -26.34
C ALA A 195 0.27 0.26 -26.61
N GLN A 196 0.34 -1.04 -26.31
CA GLN A 196 -0.79 -1.95 -26.46
C GLN A 196 -1.95 -1.51 -25.55
N GLY A 197 -3.12 -1.23 -26.15
CA GLY A 197 -4.30 -0.74 -25.42
C GLY A 197 -4.34 0.77 -25.23
N ALA A 198 -3.36 1.52 -25.76
CA ALA A 198 -3.42 2.97 -25.82
C ALA A 198 -4.49 3.45 -26.80
N TYR A 199 -5.23 4.48 -26.40
CA TYR A 199 -6.15 5.18 -27.28
C TYR A 199 -5.41 6.30 -28.04
N ILE A 200 -5.62 6.39 -29.35
CA ILE A 200 -5.08 7.48 -30.16
C ILE A 200 -6.09 8.64 -30.12
N PRO A 201 -5.74 9.80 -29.54
CA PRO A 201 -6.66 10.91 -29.39
C PRO A 201 -7.07 11.49 -30.75
N VAL A 202 -8.28 12.03 -30.82
CA VAL A 202 -8.78 12.77 -31.99
C VAL A 202 -9.08 14.22 -31.63
N GLN A 203 -9.23 15.06 -32.67
CA GLN A 203 -9.64 16.44 -32.47
C GLN A 203 -10.98 16.51 -31.72
N GLY A 204 -11.04 17.38 -30.70
CA GLY A 204 -12.21 17.56 -29.84
C GLY A 204 -12.24 16.70 -28.58
N ASP A 205 -11.38 15.68 -28.46
CA ASP A 205 -11.30 14.88 -27.24
C ASP A 205 -10.87 15.73 -26.04
N PHE A 206 -11.53 15.54 -24.90
CA PHE A 206 -11.12 16.16 -23.65
C PHE A 206 -9.91 15.41 -23.08
N ILE A 207 -8.84 16.15 -22.81
CA ILE A 207 -7.56 15.59 -22.35
C ILE A 207 -7.39 15.85 -20.86
N LEU A 208 -7.04 14.79 -20.15
CA LEU A 208 -6.70 14.80 -18.74
C LEU A 208 -5.25 14.35 -18.56
N SER A 209 -4.59 14.94 -17.58
CA SER A 209 -3.29 14.49 -17.09
C SER A 209 -3.46 13.80 -15.74
N TYR A 210 -2.69 12.75 -15.54
CA TYR A 210 -2.57 12.05 -14.27
C TYR A 210 -1.08 12.00 -13.90
N LYS A 211 -0.72 12.70 -12.84
CA LYS A 211 0.65 12.67 -12.33
C LYS A 211 0.98 11.30 -11.76
N ASN A 212 2.25 10.91 -11.84
CA ASN A 212 2.71 9.66 -11.26
C ASN A 212 2.49 9.67 -9.74
N SER A 213 1.62 8.78 -9.26
CA SER A 213 1.21 8.71 -7.86
C SER A 213 2.35 8.37 -6.90
N VAL A 214 3.41 7.73 -7.40
CA VAL A 214 4.62 7.37 -6.63
C VAL A 214 5.56 8.56 -6.54
N ALA A 215 5.75 9.30 -7.63
CA ALA A 215 6.65 10.46 -7.68
C ALA A 215 6.09 11.65 -6.88
N GLU A 216 4.78 11.89 -6.98
CA GLU A 216 4.05 12.90 -6.21
C GLU A 216 3.54 12.36 -4.87
N SER A 217 4.09 11.24 -4.39
CA SER A 217 3.57 10.64 -3.17
C SER A 217 3.92 11.49 -1.96
N HIS A 218 2.88 11.96 -1.28
CA HIS A 218 2.99 12.64 0.00
C HIS A 218 2.64 11.73 1.19
N GLY A 219 2.50 10.42 0.96
CA GLY A 219 1.98 9.45 1.91
C GLY A 219 0.54 9.01 1.61
N VAL A 220 -0.11 8.40 2.59
CA VAL A 220 -1.51 7.92 2.47
C VAL A 220 -2.47 8.80 3.28
N LEU A 221 -3.65 9.03 2.74
CA LEU A 221 -4.68 9.92 3.28
C LEU A 221 -5.84 9.09 3.81
N GLY A 222 -6.39 9.43 4.97
CA GLY A 222 -7.61 8.79 5.46
C GLY A 222 -7.93 9.14 6.90
N TYR A 223 -9.07 8.66 7.39
CA TYR A 223 -9.46 8.83 8.79
C TYR A 223 -8.63 7.94 9.73
N TYR A 224 -8.29 6.75 9.24
CA TYR A 224 -7.44 5.77 9.89
C TYR A 224 -6.52 5.13 8.86
N MET A 225 -5.47 4.47 9.33
CA MET A 225 -4.66 3.57 8.51
C MET A 225 -4.63 2.19 9.18
N GLU A 226 -5.08 1.19 8.45
CA GLU A 226 -4.83 -0.21 8.77
C GLU A 226 -3.50 -0.63 8.15
N PHE A 227 -2.67 -1.32 8.92
CA PHE A 227 -1.42 -1.89 8.45
C PHE A 227 -1.29 -3.35 8.86
N THR A 228 -0.63 -4.15 8.02
CA THR A 228 -0.24 -5.53 8.32
C THR A 228 1.26 -5.68 8.15
N LEU A 229 1.92 -6.11 9.22
CA LEU A 229 3.34 -6.46 9.25
C LEU A 229 3.49 -7.98 9.24
N THR A 230 4.44 -8.51 8.49
CA THR A 230 4.76 -9.94 8.46
C THR A 230 6.23 -10.18 8.71
N ASN A 231 6.54 -11.28 9.38
CA ASN A 231 7.90 -11.72 9.66
C ASN A 231 8.01 -13.24 9.49
N ASP A 232 9.04 -13.68 8.76
CA ASP A 232 9.35 -15.09 8.45
C ASP A 232 10.66 -15.56 9.11
N ASN A 233 11.24 -14.76 9.99
CA ASN A 233 12.45 -15.14 10.71
C ASN A 233 12.20 -16.37 11.58
N THR A 234 13.23 -17.20 11.65
CA THR A 234 13.23 -18.44 12.43
C THR A 234 13.92 -18.29 13.78
N THR A 235 14.52 -17.13 14.03
CA THR A 235 15.10 -16.72 15.31
C THR A 235 14.08 -15.94 16.13
N PRO A 236 14.28 -15.80 17.46
CA PRO A 236 13.49 -14.86 18.26
C PRO A 236 13.55 -13.45 17.65
N VAL A 237 12.40 -12.77 17.64
CA VAL A 237 12.24 -11.38 17.18
C VAL A 237 11.30 -10.70 18.15
N GLU A 238 11.64 -9.47 18.55
CA GLU A 238 10.87 -8.62 19.44
C GLU A 238 10.42 -7.37 18.71
N LEU A 239 9.13 -7.04 18.79
CA LEU A 239 8.55 -5.79 18.30
C LEU A 239 7.89 -5.09 19.50
N PHE A 240 8.45 -3.95 19.88
CA PHE A 240 7.99 -3.18 21.05
C PHE A 240 6.92 -2.18 20.68
N SER A 241 7.12 -1.46 19.58
CA SER A 241 6.20 -0.42 19.15
C SER A 241 6.20 -0.23 17.63
N VAL A 242 5.07 0.26 17.12
CA VAL A 242 4.90 0.69 15.74
C VAL A 242 4.46 2.15 15.78
N GLY A 243 5.27 3.04 15.20
CA GLY A 243 5.03 4.47 15.12
C GLY A 243 4.71 4.94 13.70
N SER A 244 4.16 6.14 13.57
CA SER A 244 3.94 6.82 12.29
C SER A 244 3.88 8.33 12.50
N ASP A 245 4.48 9.11 11.61
CA ASP A 245 4.27 10.56 11.56
C ASP A 245 2.94 10.88 10.86
N ILE A 246 2.08 11.55 11.62
CA ILE A 246 0.70 11.81 11.25
C ILE A 246 0.43 13.31 11.36
N MET A 247 -0.05 13.89 10.27
CA MET A 247 -0.49 15.28 10.24
C MET A 247 -1.94 15.41 9.79
N LYS A 248 -2.60 16.47 10.22
CA LYS A 248 -3.93 16.82 9.71
C LYS A 248 -3.81 17.22 8.25
N SER A 249 -4.69 16.69 7.40
CA SER A 249 -4.82 17.12 6.02
C SER A 249 -5.59 18.45 5.99
N TYR A 250 -4.96 19.48 5.43
CA TYR A 250 -5.62 20.73 5.09
C TYR A 250 -5.86 20.71 3.57
N PRO A 251 -7.13 20.68 3.12
CA PRO A 251 -7.43 20.81 1.71
C PRO A 251 -6.98 22.18 1.18
#